data_AF-A0A542KV15-F1
#
_entry.id   AF-A0A542KV15-F1
#
_cell.length_a   1.000
_cell.length_b   1.000
_cell.length_c   1.000
_cell.angle_alpha   90.00
_cell.angle_beta   90.00
_cell.angle_gamma   90.00
#
_symmetry.space_group_name_H-M   'P 1'
#
loop_
_entity.id
_entity.type
_entity.pdbx_description
1 polymer ?
#
loop_
_entity_poly.entity_id
_entity_poly.type
_entity_poly.pdbx_seq_one_letter_code
_entity_poly.pdbx_strand_id
1 'polypeptide(L)'
;MHWLRDRAPVVAAEQPWFMAVNFVNPHDIMSFDYGGRPQVQLPPVLAHAVRMKAAADVPVYRRRWDFDLPASLHDDLSGAAPAITEYQRMTDTVFGPVASDEHWYDGLNIYLNALRDVDRSIEHVLDALDASGQAGNTVVVFTADHGEMAGSHGLRQKGSLVYDENLHVPLVIAHPDLRAGVRTDALASAVDLAPTLLAFAGLDPAETATRHPALKGRSLVPALHGGQVRDGVLSAIESIMMLDADFWFEFADPDAPRRIAAGELRPDWTKRGFLRACNDHRYTFGRYFAPLAPNRPHSVDELFAHNDVVLYDRQEDPAQMRNLAADPAHRGLVEPLQRHAGAVDRCGDRHRHARLGHRTPTPAGLAHLARRHRTDRPRSPAVLTAPHTAPPTIPAAPAAADTSLHSGAGELGEAISWFRRAADAGDAGALHGLAKCPMDTGNPCVVEEALTHYRRAAASAGSIRVTTAAPQGRGGRAALREGGRRGTP
;
A
#
# COMPACT_ATOMS: atom_id res chain seq x y z
N MET A 1 -25.63 8.57 10.70
CA MET A 1 -26.53 8.14 11.79
C MET A 1 -27.99 8.01 11.34
N HIS A 2 -28.59 8.98 10.63
CA HIS A 2 -29.99 8.87 10.14
C HIS A 2 -30.32 7.54 9.45
N TRP A 3 -29.44 7.01 8.59
CA TRP A 3 -29.69 5.71 7.94
C TRP A 3 -29.89 4.55 8.95
N LEU A 4 -29.13 4.50 10.05
CA LEU A 4 -29.33 3.48 11.08
C LEU A 4 -30.69 3.64 11.77
N ARG A 5 -31.06 4.87 12.16
CA ARG A 5 -32.32 5.14 12.88
C ARG A 5 -33.56 4.97 12.00
N ASP A 6 -33.50 5.46 10.75
CA ASP A 6 -34.66 5.64 9.89
C ASP A 6 -34.82 4.54 8.82
N ARG A 7 -33.76 3.79 8.51
CA ARG A 7 -33.74 2.83 7.38
C ARG A 7 -33.33 1.41 7.77
N ALA A 8 -32.37 1.22 8.67
CA ALA A 8 -31.94 -0.12 9.06
C ALA A 8 -33.10 -1.01 9.58
N PRO A 9 -34.05 -0.53 10.42
CA PRO A 9 -35.17 -1.35 10.88
C PRO A 9 -36.15 -1.77 9.79
N VAL A 10 -36.27 -0.96 8.73
CA VAL A 10 -37.14 -1.27 7.57
C VAL A 10 -36.43 -2.25 6.64
N VAL A 11 -35.13 -2.04 6.37
CA VAL A 11 -34.35 -2.91 5.48
C VAL A 11 -34.15 -4.30 6.10
N ALA A 12 -33.81 -4.37 7.38
CA ALA A 12 -33.54 -5.63 8.09
C ALA A 12 -34.76 -6.55 8.23
N ALA A 13 -35.98 -6.03 8.05
CA ALA A 13 -37.20 -6.82 8.01
C ALA A 13 -37.36 -7.62 6.69
N GLU A 14 -36.65 -7.23 5.62
CA GLU A 14 -36.74 -7.85 4.30
C GLU A 14 -35.42 -8.50 3.83
N GLN A 15 -34.26 -7.95 4.20
CA GLN A 15 -32.95 -8.40 3.74
C GLN A 15 -31.80 -8.02 4.70
N PRO A 16 -30.67 -8.77 4.70
CA PRO A 16 -29.46 -8.34 5.40
C PRO A 16 -28.88 -7.06 4.80
N TRP A 17 -28.10 -6.32 5.58
CA TRP A 17 -27.44 -5.09 5.17
C TRP A 17 -25.96 -5.08 5.58
N PHE A 18 -25.16 -4.24 4.91
CA PHE A 18 -23.76 -3.98 5.23
C PHE A 18 -23.51 -2.48 5.24
N MET A 19 -22.75 -1.99 6.21
CA MET A 19 -22.38 -0.58 6.36
C MET A 19 -20.91 -0.48 6.75
N ALA A 20 -20.13 0.27 5.97
CA ALA A 20 -18.79 0.70 6.37
C ALA A 20 -18.84 2.16 6.83
N VAL A 21 -18.24 2.45 7.99
CA VAL A 21 -18.05 3.81 8.50
C VAL A 21 -16.55 4.05 8.59
N ASN A 22 -16.05 4.98 7.77
CA ASN A 22 -14.63 5.32 7.73
C ASN A 22 -14.44 6.70 8.37
N PHE A 23 -13.64 6.77 9.43
CA PHE A 23 -13.26 8.02 10.07
C PHE A 23 -12.03 8.61 9.38
N VAL A 24 -11.93 9.94 9.32
CA VAL A 24 -10.77 10.63 8.72
C VAL A 24 -9.61 10.68 9.71
N ASN A 25 -9.88 11.02 10.97
CA ASN A 25 -8.88 10.92 12.04
C ASN A 25 -8.58 9.45 12.37
N PRO A 26 -7.35 9.14 12.83
CA PRO A 26 -6.27 10.07 13.18
C PRO A 26 -5.35 10.48 12.00
N HIS A 27 -5.72 10.20 10.74
CA HIS A 27 -4.85 10.40 9.56
C HIS A 27 -4.23 11.81 9.43
N ASP A 28 -4.88 12.86 9.96
CA ASP A 28 -4.33 14.23 9.99
C ASP A 28 -2.99 14.35 10.77
N ILE A 29 -2.59 13.35 11.57
CA ILE A 29 -1.26 13.29 12.23
C ILE A 29 -0.10 13.38 11.24
N MET A 30 -0.27 12.88 10.00
CA MET A 30 0.75 13.02 8.95
C MET A 30 0.99 14.48 8.52
N SER A 31 0.10 15.40 8.92
CA SER A 31 0.16 16.83 8.66
C SER A 31 0.55 17.67 9.89
N PHE A 32 0.93 17.05 11.01
CA PHE A 32 1.30 17.80 12.22
C PHE A 32 2.66 18.50 12.06
N ASP A 33 2.77 19.71 12.60
CA ASP A 33 4.00 20.51 12.58
C ASP A 33 4.93 20.10 13.74
N TYR A 34 5.96 19.31 13.41
CA TYR A 34 6.99 18.84 14.32
C TYR A 34 8.18 19.83 14.48
N GLY A 35 7.99 21.11 14.13
CA GLY A 35 8.94 22.21 14.37
C GLY A 35 10.07 22.34 13.34
N GLY A 36 10.42 21.28 12.62
CA GLY A 36 11.31 21.34 11.46
C GLY A 36 10.64 21.94 10.22
N ARG A 37 11.43 22.06 9.14
CA ARG A 37 10.96 22.62 7.87
C ARG A 37 11.27 21.67 6.72
N PRO A 38 10.33 21.43 5.78
CA PRO A 38 10.61 20.73 4.54
C PRO A 38 11.82 21.33 3.83
N GLN A 39 12.64 20.46 3.25
CA GLN A 39 13.89 20.83 2.56
C GLN A 39 13.65 21.15 1.07
N VAL A 40 12.46 20.82 0.55
CA VAL A 40 12.10 20.85 -0.87
C VAL A 40 10.76 21.56 -1.09
N GLN A 41 10.54 22.11 -2.29
CA GLN A 41 9.26 22.67 -2.69
C GLN A 41 8.55 21.73 -3.67
N LEU A 42 7.64 20.90 -3.14
CA LEU A 42 6.90 19.96 -3.98
C LEU A 42 6.04 20.65 -5.06
N PRO A 43 5.80 19.99 -6.21
CA PRO A 43 4.87 20.47 -7.23
C PRO A 43 3.47 20.76 -6.65
N PRO A 44 2.69 21.70 -7.22
CA PRO A 44 1.39 22.14 -6.66
C PRO A 44 0.39 21.01 -6.39
N VAL A 45 0.48 19.91 -7.16
CA VAL A 45 -0.27 18.66 -6.95
C VAL A 45 0.02 18.05 -5.58
N LEU A 46 1.29 17.80 -5.27
CA LEU A 46 1.73 17.09 -4.08
C LEU A 46 1.79 18.01 -2.85
N ALA A 47 2.05 19.30 -3.07
CA ALA A 47 2.03 20.34 -2.03
C ALA A 47 0.65 20.54 -1.35
N HIS A 48 -0.44 20.03 -1.92
CA HIS A 48 -1.73 20.00 -1.22
C HIS A 48 -1.82 18.87 -0.18
N ALA A 49 -1.20 17.72 -0.46
CA ALA A 49 -1.14 16.56 0.44
C ALA A 49 -0.05 16.71 1.52
N VAL A 50 1.01 17.47 1.24
CA VAL A 50 2.12 17.74 2.15
C VAL A 50 2.02 19.19 2.64
N ARG A 51 1.26 19.40 3.73
CA ARG A 51 1.13 20.72 4.37
C ARG A 51 1.13 20.59 5.88
N MET A 52 2.25 20.97 6.51
CA MET A 52 2.38 20.96 7.97
C MET A 52 1.50 22.04 8.61
N LYS A 53 0.92 21.71 9.77
CA LYS A 53 -0.02 22.53 10.53
C LYS A 53 0.19 22.28 12.02
N ALA A 54 0.20 23.35 12.80
CA ALA A 54 -0.06 23.24 14.23
C ALA A 54 -1.45 22.63 14.50
N ALA A 55 -1.66 22.13 15.71
CA ALA A 55 -2.94 21.57 16.15
C ALA A 55 -4.11 22.56 15.98
N ALA A 56 -5.32 22.03 15.76
CA ALA A 56 -6.53 22.84 15.77
C ALA A 56 -6.78 23.40 17.18
N ASP A 57 -6.92 24.73 17.30
CA ASP A 57 -7.07 25.42 18.59
C ASP A 57 -8.48 25.24 19.20
N VAL A 58 -8.78 24.02 19.63
CA VAL A 58 -10.07 23.62 20.22
C VAL A 58 -9.86 22.75 21.47
N PRO A 59 -10.80 22.71 22.43
CA PRO A 59 -10.57 22.13 23.76
C PRO A 59 -10.11 20.66 23.80
N VAL A 60 -10.43 19.84 22.79
CA VAL A 60 -9.96 18.44 22.75
C VAL A 60 -8.46 18.36 22.43
N TYR A 61 -7.94 19.12 21.47
CA TYR A 61 -6.52 19.09 21.08
C TYR A 61 -5.61 19.91 22.01
N ARG A 62 -6.17 20.81 22.82
CA ARG A 62 -5.44 21.52 23.90
C ARG A 62 -5.08 20.65 25.11
N ARG A 63 -5.65 19.45 25.23
CA ARG A 63 -5.42 18.58 26.39
C ARG A 63 -4.11 17.83 26.26
N ARG A 64 -3.17 18.06 27.18
CA ARG A 64 -1.98 17.20 27.32
C ARG A 64 -2.27 15.99 28.20
N TRP A 65 -1.48 14.94 27.99
CA TRP A 65 -1.50 13.65 28.66
C TRP A 65 -0.10 13.34 29.18
N ASP A 66 -0.05 12.47 30.19
CA ASP A 66 1.18 11.97 30.80
C ASP A 66 1.45 10.56 30.26
N PHE A 67 2.62 10.35 29.65
CA PHE A 67 3.06 9.10 29.02
C PHE A 67 4.57 9.16 28.78
N ASP A 68 5.25 8.01 28.76
CA ASP A 68 6.64 7.91 28.30
C ASP A 68 6.71 7.93 26.76
N LEU A 69 7.79 8.49 26.19
CA LEU A 69 8.08 8.35 24.76
C LEU A 69 8.55 6.90 24.45
N PRO A 70 8.42 6.42 23.19
CA PRO A 70 8.86 5.08 22.81
C PRO A 70 10.33 4.82 23.18
N ALA A 71 10.63 3.63 23.72
CA ALA A 71 11.99 3.28 24.15
C ALA A 71 13.02 3.29 22.99
N SER A 72 12.56 3.09 21.75
CA SER A 72 13.38 3.17 20.52
C SER A 72 13.44 4.57 19.90
N LEU A 73 12.94 5.63 20.56
CA LEU A 73 12.92 7.01 20.00
C LEU A 73 14.29 7.50 19.50
N HIS A 74 15.36 7.10 20.21
CA HIS A 74 16.74 7.48 19.91
C HIS A 74 17.55 6.32 19.32
N ASP A 75 16.88 5.38 18.63
CA ASP A 75 17.56 4.40 17.78
C ASP A 75 18.40 5.11 16.71
N ASP A 76 19.67 4.71 16.56
CA ASP A 76 20.55 5.26 15.52
C ASP A 76 20.38 4.57 14.16
N LEU A 77 19.51 3.56 14.08
CA LEU A 77 19.18 2.75 12.91
C LEU A 77 20.39 2.00 12.31
N SER A 78 21.53 1.93 13.01
CA SER A 78 22.77 1.33 12.48
C SER A 78 22.67 -0.18 12.20
N GLY A 79 21.76 -0.88 12.89
CA GLY A 79 21.42 -2.28 12.65
C GLY A 79 20.23 -2.52 11.71
N ALA A 80 19.54 -1.46 11.27
CA ALA A 80 18.34 -1.55 10.46
C ALA A 80 18.64 -1.84 8.97
N ALA A 81 17.61 -2.19 8.19
CA ALA A 81 17.74 -2.27 6.74
C ALA A 81 17.88 -0.86 6.12
N PRO A 82 18.70 -0.66 5.06
CA PRO A 82 18.90 0.65 4.43
C PRO A 82 17.60 1.35 3.99
N ALA A 83 16.57 0.59 3.62
CA ALA A 83 15.23 1.09 3.28
C ALA A 83 14.56 1.89 4.42
N ILE A 84 14.91 1.61 5.68
CA ILE A 84 14.35 2.27 6.86
C ILE A 84 15.02 3.65 7.03
N THR A 85 16.33 3.75 6.79
CA THR A 85 17.05 5.03 6.74
C THR A 85 16.62 5.86 5.53
N GLU A 86 16.45 5.27 4.35
CA GLU A 86 15.87 5.95 3.17
C GLU A 86 14.46 6.47 3.47
N TYR A 87 13.63 5.72 4.19
CA TYR A 87 12.31 6.17 4.62
C TYR A 87 12.38 7.38 5.57
N GLN A 88 13.28 7.37 6.56
CA GLN A 88 13.50 8.50 7.46
C GLN A 88 13.98 9.74 6.69
N ARG A 89 15.01 9.60 5.83
CA ARG A 89 15.54 10.67 4.97
C ARG A 89 14.48 11.26 4.06
N MET A 90 13.65 10.42 3.43
CA MET A 90 12.50 10.85 2.62
C MET A 90 11.51 11.65 3.45
N THR A 91 11.22 11.18 4.67
CA THR A 91 10.26 11.82 5.57
C THR A 91 10.75 13.20 6.00
N ASP A 92 12.02 13.35 6.34
CA ASP A 92 12.57 14.63 6.81
C ASP A 92 12.87 15.62 5.68
N THR A 93 13.18 15.13 4.47
CA THR A 93 13.24 15.95 3.26
C THR A 93 11.86 16.54 2.93
N VAL A 94 10.81 15.71 2.92
CA VAL A 94 9.46 16.07 2.46
C VAL A 94 8.64 16.81 3.53
N PHE A 95 8.71 16.39 4.79
CA PHE A 95 7.89 16.92 5.89
C PHE A 95 8.66 17.81 6.88
N GLY A 96 9.99 17.82 6.82
CA GLY A 96 10.87 18.55 7.74
C GLY A 96 11.13 17.77 9.03
N PRO A 97 12.39 17.65 9.51
CA PRO A 97 12.77 16.78 10.64
C PRO A 97 12.05 17.14 11.94
N VAL A 98 11.93 16.19 12.87
CA VAL A 98 11.38 16.50 14.20
C VAL A 98 12.42 17.29 15.01
N ALA A 99 12.04 18.47 15.49
CA ALA A 99 13.00 19.44 16.01
C ALA A 99 13.49 19.17 17.45
N SER A 100 12.70 18.45 18.26
CA SER A 100 13.09 18.00 19.61
C SER A 100 12.07 17.01 20.19
N ASP A 101 12.41 16.39 21.32
CA ASP A 101 11.55 15.48 22.07
C ASP A 101 10.22 16.13 22.50
N GLU A 102 10.18 17.43 22.77
CA GLU A 102 8.94 18.16 23.05
C GLU A 102 8.00 18.18 21.83
N HIS A 103 8.53 18.19 20.59
CA HIS A 103 7.73 18.08 19.38
C HIS A 103 7.23 16.64 19.16
N TRP A 104 7.97 15.63 19.61
CA TRP A 104 7.48 14.24 19.69
C TRP A 104 6.34 14.12 20.71
N TYR A 105 6.50 14.68 21.92
CA TYR A 105 5.45 14.77 22.93
C TYR A 105 4.20 15.50 22.40
N ASP A 106 4.37 16.63 21.71
CA ASP A 106 3.24 17.37 21.11
C ASP A 106 2.53 16.55 20.04
N GLY A 107 3.27 15.93 19.10
CA GLY A 107 2.69 15.07 18.07
C GLY A 107 1.91 13.90 18.65
N LEU A 108 2.47 13.21 19.65
CA LEU A 108 1.79 12.12 20.36
C LEU A 108 0.55 12.60 21.13
N ASN A 109 0.60 13.78 21.75
CA ASN A 109 -0.58 14.38 22.38
C ASN A 109 -1.69 14.66 21.36
N ILE A 110 -1.36 15.14 20.17
CA ILE A 110 -2.34 15.34 19.09
C ILE A 110 -2.87 14.01 18.56
N TYR A 111 -2.03 12.99 18.41
CA TYR A 111 -2.45 11.65 18.00
C TYR A 111 -3.44 11.02 19.00
N LEU A 112 -3.12 11.05 20.30
CA LEU A 112 -4.01 10.59 21.37
C LEU A 112 -5.34 11.38 21.39
N ASN A 113 -5.30 12.70 21.20
CA ASN A 113 -6.52 13.51 21.14
C ASN A 113 -7.36 13.22 19.89
N ALA A 114 -6.73 12.91 18.75
CA ALA A 114 -7.42 12.50 17.53
C ALA A 114 -8.09 11.13 17.67
N LEU A 115 -7.42 10.16 18.30
CA LEU A 115 -8.00 8.85 18.65
C LEU A 115 -9.23 9.02 19.56
N ARG A 116 -9.17 9.90 20.56
CA ARG A 116 -10.31 10.22 21.44
C ARG A 116 -11.46 10.97 20.74
N ASP A 117 -11.18 11.65 19.64
CA ASP A 117 -12.20 12.31 18.80
C ASP A 117 -12.93 11.28 17.92
N VAL A 118 -12.19 10.28 17.43
CA VAL A 118 -12.72 9.10 16.72
C VAL A 118 -13.54 8.20 17.65
N ASP A 119 -13.08 7.97 18.89
CA ASP A 119 -13.77 7.17 19.92
C ASP A 119 -15.21 7.66 20.17
N ARG A 120 -15.38 8.97 20.42
CA ARG A 120 -16.71 9.62 20.50
C ARG A 120 -17.50 9.56 19.18
N SER A 121 -16.81 9.48 18.06
CA SER A 121 -17.46 9.34 16.74
C SER A 121 -17.95 7.91 16.50
N ILE A 122 -17.32 6.90 17.13
CA ILE A 122 -17.78 5.50 17.20
C ILE A 122 -18.96 5.39 18.17
N GLU A 123 -18.90 6.03 19.35
CA GLU A 123 -20.01 6.13 20.30
C GLU A 123 -21.31 6.57 19.60
N HIS A 124 -21.26 7.65 18.81
CA HIS A 124 -22.40 8.12 18.01
C HIS A 124 -22.91 7.12 16.93
N VAL A 125 -22.09 6.16 16.47
CA VAL A 125 -22.54 5.06 15.58
C VAL A 125 -23.27 4.01 16.39
N LEU A 126 -22.70 3.60 17.52
CA LEU A 126 -23.26 2.58 18.41
C LEU A 126 -24.59 3.05 19.01
N ASP A 127 -24.67 4.28 19.54
CA ASP A 127 -25.92 4.94 19.95
C ASP A 127 -27.01 4.90 18.87
N ALA A 128 -26.61 5.08 17.61
CA ALA A 128 -27.55 5.08 16.48
C ALA A 128 -27.98 3.66 16.07
N LEU A 129 -27.16 2.65 16.35
CA LEU A 129 -27.48 1.23 16.16
C LEU A 129 -28.41 0.73 17.28
N ASP A 130 -28.08 1.03 18.54
CA ASP A 130 -28.89 0.69 19.72
C ASP A 130 -30.27 1.36 19.66
N ALA A 131 -30.33 2.66 19.39
CA ALA A 131 -31.59 3.40 19.25
C ALA A 131 -32.45 2.96 18.05
N SER A 132 -31.90 2.18 17.11
CA SER A 132 -32.65 1.56 16.01
C SER A 132 -33.20 0.16 16.36
N GLY A 133 -32.84 -0.38 17.53
CA GLY A 133 -33.16 -1.76 17.94
C GLY A 133 -32.41 -2.84 17.15
N GLN A 134 -31.47 -2.49 16.28
CA GLN A 134 -30.77 -3.44 15.40
C GLN A 134 -29.53 -4.09 16.02
N ALA A 135 -29.02 -3.56 17.14
CA ALA A 135 -27.77 -4.02 17.76
C ALA A 135 -27.77 -5.53 18.10
N GLY A 136 -28.87 -6.05 18.63
CA GLY A 136 -29.03 -7.48 18.93
C GLY A 136 -29.05 -8.42 17.71
N ASN A 137 -29.00 -7.88 16.49
CA ASN A 137 -28.96 -8.62 15.22
C ASN A 137 -27.85 -8.07 14.29
N THR A 138 -26.82 -7.41 14.83
CA THR A 138 -25.74 -6.77 14.05
C THR A 138 -24.38 -7.20 14.56
N VAL A 139 -23.53 -7.73 13.68
CA VAL A 139 -22.10 -7.92 13.96
C VAL A 139 -21.36 -6.62 13.68
N VAL A 140 -20.66 -6.09 14.70
CA VAL A 140 -19.83 -4.88 14.57
C VAL A 140 -18.36 -5.29 14.49
N VAL A 141 -17.65 -4.77 13.50
CA VAL A 141 -16.21 -4.98 13.32
C VAL A 141 -15.50 -3.63 13.28
N PHE A 142 -14.47 -3.48 14.12
CA PHE A 142 -13.60 -2.31 14.15
C PHE A 142 -12.16 -2.75 13.83
N THR A 143 -11.49 -2.00 12.96
CA THR A 143 -10.10 -2.25 12.52
C THR A 143 -9.47 -0.95 12.01
N ALA A 144 -8.14 -0.89 11.97
CA ALA A 144 -7.40 0.04 11.10
C ALA A 144 -6.90 -0.67 9.83
N ASP A 145 -6.38 0.09 8.85
CA ASP A 145 -5.74 -0.42 7.62
C ASP A 145 -4.21 -0.49 7.74
N HIS A 146 -3.61 0.41 8.50
CA HIS A 146 -2.20 0.42 8.89
C HIS A 146 -2.01 1.01 10.29
N GLY A 147 -0.82 0.87 10.88
CA GLY A 147 -0.44 1.55 12.13
C GLY A 147 0.16 2.95 11.92
N GLU A 148 0.92 3.44 12.89
CA GLU A 148 1.62 4.73 12.89
C GLU A 148 2.87 4.59 13.76
N MET A 149 4.05 4.88 13.23
CA MET A 149 5.32 4.68 13.95
C MET A 149 5.43 5.51 15.23
N ALA A 150 4.75 6.67 15.31
CA ALA A 150 4.51 7.38 16.57
C ALA A 150 5.76 7.76 17.40
N GLY A 151 6.94 7.83 16.79
CA GLY A 151 8.23 8.07 17.45
C GLY A 151 9.10 6.84 17.64
N SER A 152 8.57 5.62 17.53
CA SER A 152 9.40 4.40 17.57
C SER A 152 10.46 4.42 16.46
N HIS A 153 11.69 4.05 16.81
CA HIS A 153 12.89 4.14 15.97
C HIS A 153 13.22 5.56 15.45
N GLY A 154 12.69 6.61 16.10
CA GLY A 154 12.77 7.99 15.59
C GLY A 154 11.97 8.20 14.30
N LEU A 155 10.96 7.36 14.04
CA LEU A 155 10.14 7.35 12.83
C LEU A 155 8.70 7.82 13.11
N ARG A 156 8.04 8.31 12.06
CA ARG A 156 6.63 8.73 12.05
C ARG A 156 5.99 8.32 10.73
N GLN A 157 4.67 8.41 10.64
CA GLN A 157 3.87 7.92 9.53
C GLN A 157 3.98 6.38 9.38
N LYS A 158 3.88 5.91 8.15
CA LYS A 158 3.72 4.51 7.73
C LYS A 158 4.35 4.32 6.35
N GLY A 159 4.88 3.14 6.06
CA GLY A 159 5.58 2.90 4.79
C GLY A 159 6.23 1.54 4.67
N SER A 160 7.36 1.44 3.95
CA SER A 160 8.17 0.23 3.77
C SER A 160 8.91 -0.20 5.06
N LEU A 161 8.20 -0.24 6.19
CA LEU A 161 8.71 -0.54 7.52
C LEU A 161 8.18 -1.91 7.97
N VAL A 162 9.03 -2.69 8.62
CA VAL A 162 8.70 -4.06 9.05
C VAL A 162 8.08 -4.12 10.46
N TYR A 163 8.17 -3.03 11.21
CA TYR A 163 7.86 -2.95 12.63
C TYR A 163 6.37 -3.14 12.96
N ASP A 164 6.09 -3.60 14.18
CA ASP A 164 4.73 -3.80 14.69
C ASP A 164 3.93 -2.49 14.69
N GLU A 165 4.54 -1.34 14.99
CA GLU A 165 3.86 -0.05 14.95
C GLU A 165 3.35 0.34 13.54
N ASN A 166 3.91 -0.25 12.48
CA ASN A 166 3.43 -0.08 11.10
C ASN A 166 2.38 -1.14 10.70
N LEU A 167 2.48 -2.36 11.25
CA LEU A 167 1.76 -3.56 10.77
C LEU A 167 0.67 -4.13 11.70
N HIS A 168 0.77 -3.90 13.01
CA HIS A 168 -0.06 -4.53 14.04
C HIS A 168 -1.26 -3.63 14.38
N VAL A 169 -2.28 -3.69 13.52
CA VAL A 169 -3.53 -2.93 13.69
C VAL A 169 -4.45 -3.54 14.75
N PRO A 170 -5.26 -2.72 15.47
CA PRO A 170 -6.34 -3.24 16.31
C PRO A 170 -7.38 -3.98 15.46
N LEU A 171 -7.95 -5.05 16.02
CA LEU A 171 -9.13 -5.73 15.47
C LEU A 171 -10.08 -6.12 16.61
N VAL A 172 -11.32 -5.64 16.55
CA VAL A 172 -12.38 -5.96 17.51
C VAL A 172 -13.61 -6.43 16.75
N ILE A 173 -14.18 -7.56 17.18
CA ILE A 173 -15.41 -8.13 16.62
C ILE A 173 -16.41 -8.30 17.77
N ALA A 174 -17.52 -7.57 17.73
CA ALA A 174 -18.66 -7.77 18.61
C ALA A 174 -19.77 -8.48 17.81
N HIS A 175 -20.13 -9.68 18.24
CA HIS A 175 -21.11 -10.55 17.58
C HIS A 175 -22.20 -10.90 18.61
N PRO A 176 -23.51 -10.69 18.32
CA PRO A 176 -24.58 -10.84 19.31
C PRO A 176 -24.61 -12.20 20.03
N ASP A 177 -24.41 -13.29 19.27
CA ASP A 177 -24.45 -14.66 19.80
C ASP A 177 -23.17 -15.13 20.52
N LEU A 178 -22.13 -14.29 20.62
CA LEU A 178 -20.83 -14.67 21.18
C LEU A 178 -20.56 -14.04 22.55
N ARG A 179 -19.76 -14.75 23.35
CA ARG A 179 -19.34 -14.29 24.67
C ARG A 179 -18.44 -13.04 24.55
N ALA A 180 -18.92 -11.91 25.06
CA ALA A 180 -18.13 -10.69 25.19
C ALA A 180 -16.90 -10.85 26.10
N GLY A 181 -15.88 -10.02 25.86
CA GLY A 181 -14.67 -9.94 26.69
C GLY A 181 -13.62 -11.05 26.46
N VAL A 182 -13.79 -11.88 25.43
CA VAL A 182 -12.78 -12.87 25.01
C VAL A 182 -11.63 -12.15 24.28
N ARG A 183 -10.39 -12.57 24.55
CA ARG A 183 -9.18 -12.21 23.79
C ARG A 183 -8.57 -13.49 23.21
N THR A 184 -7.91 -13.37 22.06
CA THR A 184 -7.16 -14.45 21.41
C THR A 184 -5.78 -13.93 20.99
N ASP A 185 -4.81 -14.84 20.88
CA ASP A 185 -3.48 -14.64 20.30
C ASP A 185 -3.40 -15.07 18.82
N ALA A 186 -4.54 -15.47 18.23
CA ALA A 186 -4.58 -16.06 16.90
C ALA A 186 -4.26 -15.05 15.79
N LEU A 187 -3.31 -15.43 14.93
CA LEU A 187 -2.76 -14.57 13.89
C LEU A 187 -3.79 -14.28 12.78
N ALA A 188 -4.08 -12.99 12.58
CA ALA A 188 -5.04 -12.44 11.62
C ALA A 188 -4.41 -11.45 10.64
N SER A 189 -5.13 -11.07 9.59
CA SER A 189 -4.73 -10.09 8.57
C SER A 189 -5.97 -9.44 7.95
N ALA A 190 -5.84 -8.22 7.40
CA ALA A 190 -6.95 -7.51 6.77
C ALA A 190 -7.63 -8.31 5.62
N VAL A 191 -6.89 -9.20 4.94
CA VAL A 191 -7.44 -10.07 3.87
C VAL A 191 -8.44 -11.12 4.38
N ASP A 192 -8.52 -11.33 5.70
CA ASP A 192 -9.42 -12.28 6.35
C ASP A 192 -10.80 -11.71 6.65
N LEU A 193 -10.94 -10.39 6.67
CA LEU A 193 -12.20 -9.72 6.96
C LEU A 193 -13.29 -10.13 5.95
N ALA A 194 -12.95 -10.22 4.66
CA ALA A 194 -13.88 -10.66 3.61
C ALA A 194 -14.41 -12.10 3.82
N PRO A 195 -13.59 -13.17 3.93
CA PRO A 195 -14.10 -14.51 4.20
C PRO A 195 -14.72 -14.68 5.60
N THR A 196 -14.37 -13.83 6.58
CA THR A 196 -15.04 -13.82 7.90
C THR A 196 -16.46 -13.24 7.81
N LEU A 197 -16.63 -12.10 7.12
CA LEU A 197 -17.94 -11.49 6.89
C LEU A 197 -18.85 -12.40 6.04
N LEU A 198 -18.31 -13.12 5.06
CA LEU A 198 -19.07 -14.14 4.30
C LEU A 198 -19.50 -15.31 5.19
N ALA A 199 -18.68 -15.74 6.14
CA ALA A 199 -19.04 -16.77 7.10
C ALA A 199 -20.14 -16.30 8.07
N PHE A 200 -20.10 -15.05 8.55
CA PHE A 200 -21.21 -14.45 9.31
C PHE A 200 -22.50 -14.31 8.48
N ALA A 201 -22.38 -14.11 7.16
CA ALA A 201 -23.51 -14.15 6.22
C ALA A 201 -23.98 -15.58 5.88
N GLY A 202 -23.46 -16.62 6.54
CA GLY A 202 -23.90 -18.00 6.42
C GLY A 202 -23.26 -18.81 5.27
N LEU A 203 -22.28 -18.27 4.53
CA LEU A 203 -21.57 -19.03 3.51
C LEU A 203 -20.52 -19.94 4.15
N ASP A 204 -20.54 -21.22 3.82
CA ASP A 204 -19.50 -22.15 4.28
C ASP A 204 -18.14 -21.93 3.56
N PRO A 205 -17.03 -22.49 4.05
CA PRO A 205 -15.70 -22.30 3.45
C PRO A 205 -15.56 -22.85 2.02
N ALA A 206 -16.28 -23.91 1.66
CA ALA A 206 -16.25 -24.52 0.33
C ALA A 206 -17.10 -23.73 -0.66
N GLU A 207 -18.28 -23.25 -0.26
CA GLU A 207 -19.06 -22.29 -1.05
C GLU A 207 -18.25 -20.99 -1.25
N THR A 208 -17.64 -20.46 -0.19
CA THR A 208 -16.78 -19.27 -0.26
C THR A 208 -15.62 -19.46 -1.23
N ALA A 209 -14.92 -20.61 -1.17
CA ALA A 209 -13.84 -20.92 -2.11
C ALA A 209 -14.32 -21.07 -3.56
N THR A 210 -15.54 -21.57 -3.77
CA THR A 210 -16.13 -21.79 -5.11
C THR A 210 -16.65 -20.50 -5.73
N ARG A 211 -17.36 -19.66 -4.96
CA ARG A 211 -17.94 -18.39 -5.39
C ARG A 211 -16.90 -17.25 -5.45
N HIS A 212 -15.90 -17.29 -4.58
CA HIS A 212 -14.92 -16.21 -4.42
C HIS A 212 -13.44 -16.71 -4.45
N PRO A 213 -13.01 -17.49 -5.47
CA PRO A 213 -11.65 -18.06 -5.55
C PRO A 213 -10.52 -17.02 -5.68
N ALA A 214 -10.87 -15.74 -5.86
CA ALA A 214 -9.95 -14.61 -5.78
C ALA A 214 -9.48 -14.32 -4.33
N LEU A 215 -10.29 -14.60 -3.31
CA LEU A 215 -9.91 -14.38 -1.90
C LEU A 215 -8.69 -15.23 -1.50
N LYS A 216 -7.88 -14.70 -0.58
CA LYS A 216 -6.63 -15.31 -0.10
C LYS A 216 -6.50 -15.40 1.43
N GLY A 217 -7.35 -14.66 2.15
CA GLY A 217 -7.50 -14.83 3.60
C GLY A 217 -8.24 -16.12 3.96
N ARG A 218 -8.36 -16.34 5.27
CA ARG A 218 -9.07 -17.45 5.92
C ARG A 218 -10.11 -16.83 6.86
N SER A 219 -11.29 -17.44 7.02
CA SER A 219 -12.27 -16.94 8.00
C SER A 219 -11.69 -17.00 9.41
N LEU A 220 -11.89 -15.95 10.20
CA LEU A 220 -11.47 -15.84 11.60
C LEU A 220 -12.45 -16.49 12.59
N VAL A 221 -13.58 -17.04 12.11
CA VAL A 221 -14.56 -17.75 12.96
C VAL A 221 -13.94 -18.79 13.91
N PRO A 222 -12.92 -19.59 13.52
CA PRO A 222 -12.23 -20.49 14.46
C PRO A 222 -11.60 -19.75 15.66
N ALA A 223 -11.03 -18.56 15.47
CA ALA A 223 -10.42 -17.76 16.54
C ALA A 223 -11.43 -17.23 17.54
N LEU A 224 -12.68 -16.96 17.09
CA LEU A 224 -13.80 -16.58 17.97
C LEU A 224 -14.18 -17.70 18.96
N HIS A 225 -13.76 -18.93 18.68
CA HIS A 225 -13.94 -20.12 19.52
C HIS A 225 -12.61 -20.63 20.11
N GLY A 226 -11.53 -19.83 20.07
CA GLY A 226 -10.22 -20.17 20.63
C GLY A 226 -9.33 -21.07 19.76
N GLY A 227 -9.69 -21.30 18.50
CA GLY A 227 -8.87 -22.04 17.53
C GLY A 227 -7.87 -21.15 16.79
N GLN A 228 -6.76 -21.74 16.34
CA GLN A 228 -5.77 -21.03 15.52
C GLN A 228 -6.15 -20.99 14.04
N VAL A 229 -5.72 -19.94 13.33
CA VAL A 229 -6.07 -19.69 11.92
C VAL A 229 -4.87 -19.84 10.98
N ARG A 230 -3.65 -19.55 11.44
CA ARG A 230 -2.38 -19.67 10.71
C ARG A 230 -1.20 -19.61 11.68
N ASP A 231 -0.05 -20.05 11.18
CA ASP A 231 1.24 -20.06 11.88
C ASP A 231 2.07 -18.78 11.63
N GLY A 232 1.67 -17.97 10.65
CA GLY A 232 2.31 -16.69 10.32
C GLY A 232 1.43 -15.76 9.48
N VAL A 233 1.49 -14.45 9.76
CA VAL A 233 0.94 -13.36 8.94
C VAL A 233 1.95 -13.00 7.86
N LEU A 234 1.47 -12.59 6.68
CA LEU A 234 2.29 -12.22 5.54
C LEU A 234 1.95 -10.80 5.09
N SER A 235 2.98 -9.95 4.95
CA SER A 235 2.85 -8.55 4.53
C SER A 235 3.74 -8.26 3.32
N ALA A 236 3.31 -7.34 2.46
CA ALA A 236 4.03 -6.90 1.28
C ALA A 236 3.84 -5.39 1.11
N ILE A 237 4.93 -4.64 0.95
CA ILE A 237 4.89 -3.19 0.79
C ILE A 237 5.78 -2.80 -0.38
N GLU A 238 5.17 -2.22 -1.41
CA GLU A 238 5.82 -1.85 -2.67
C GLU A 238 5.47 -0.40 -2.97
N SER A 239 6.35 0.52 -2.56
CA SER A 239 6.12 1.96 -2.66
C SER A 239 7.30 2.64 -3.35
N ILE A 240 7.09 3.04 -4.61
CA ILE A 240 8.10 3.81 -5.37
C ILE A 240 8.37 5.18 -4.72
N MET A 241 7.42 5.69 -3.94
CA MET A 241 7.57 6.95 -3.19
C MET A 241 8.51 6.83 -1.99
N MET A 242 8.79 5.61 -1.51
CA MET A 242 9.60 5.36 -0.30
C MET A 242 10.90 4.61 -0.63
N LEU A 243 11.24 4.54 -1.92
CA LEU A 243 12.36 3.78 -2.46
C LEU A 243 13.70 4.53 -2.37
N ASP A 244 13.65 5.84 -2.52
CA ASP A 244 14.80 6.69 -2.80
C ASP A 244 14.54 8.12 -2.28
N ALA A 245 15.23 8.51 -1.21
CA ALA A 245 15.17 9.85 -0.65
C ALA A 245 15.91 10.90 -1.47
N ASP A 246 16.92 10.50 -2.25
CA ASP A 246 17.74 11.42 -3.05
C ASP A 246 16.91 11.99 -4.21
N PHE A 247 16.08 11.16 -4.85
CA PHE A 247 15.07 11.60 -5.82
C PHE A 247 14.06 12.61 -5.25
N TRP A 248 13.73 12.54 -3.95
CA TRP A 248 12.89 13.56 -3.33
C TRP A 248 13.66 14.86 -3.08
N PHE A 249 14.93 14.79 -2.70
CA PHE A 249 15.78 15.97 -2.48
C PHE A 249 15.94 16.81 -3.75
N GLU A 250 15.91 16.19 -4.94
CA GLU A 250 15.92 16.89 -6.22
C GLU A 250 14.74 17.87 -6.40
N PHE A 251 13.62 17.76 -5.66
CA PHE A 251 12.58 18.81 -5.64
C PHE A 251 13.00 20.11 -4.91
N ALA A 252 14.26 20.25 -4.51
CA ALA A 252 14.89 21.55 -4.25
C ALA A 252 15.21 22.33 -5.54
N ASP A 253 15.36 21.63 -6.68
CA ASP A 253 15.52 22.22 -8.01
C ASP A 253 14.14 22.52 -8.65
N PRO A 254 13.80 23.78 -8.95
CA PRO A 254 12.56 24.14 -9.64
C PRO A 254 12.39 23.52 -11.03
N ASP A 255 13.47 23.07 -11.67
CA ASP A 255 13.45 22.38 -12.97
C ASP A 255 13.33 20.85 -12.87
N ALA A 256 13.39 20.27 -11.66
CA ALA A 256 13.22 18.82 -11.47
C ALA A 256 11.94 18.24 -12.09
N PRO A 257 10.74 18.90 -12.03
CA PRO A 257 9.56 18.42 -12.73
C PRO A 257 9.72 18.36 -14.27
N ARG A 258 10.54 19.23 -14.86
CA ARG A 258 10.87 19.19 -16.30
C ARG A 258 11.83 18.04 -16.61
N ARG A 259 12.87 17.87 -15.79
CA ARG A 259 13.85 16.77 -15.89
C ARG A 259 13.19 15.39 -15.73
N ILE A 260 12.18 15.28 -14.85
CA ILE A 260 11.34 14.09 -14.70
C ILE A 260 10.48 13.87 -15.95
N ALA A 261 9.81 14.91 -16.47
CA ALA A 261 8.99 14.80 -17.68
C ALA A 261 9.79 14.48 -18.96
N ALA A 262 11.05 14.93 -19.04
CA ALA A 262 12.01 14.54 -20.08
C ALA A 262 12.57 13.12 -19.87
N GLY A 263 12.38 12.53 -18.68
CA GLY A 263 12.92 11.22 -18.31
C GLY A 263 14.42 11.23 -18.02
N GLU A 264 15.00 12.41 -17.76
CA GLU A 264 16.41 12.64 -17.39
C GLU A 264 16.65 12.40 -15.89
N LEU A 265 15.66 12.74 -15.05
CA LEU A 265 15.67 12.49 -13.61
C LEU A 265 14.64 11.42 -13.24
N ARG A 266 15.06 10.41 -12.46
CA ARG A 266 14.25 9.25 -12.03
C ARG A 266 14.75 8.73 -10.67
N PRO A 267 13.93 7.99 -9.91
CA PRO A 267 14.39 7.24 -8.74
C PRO A 267 15.44 6.20 -9.09
N ASP A 268 16.33 5.89 -8.15
CA ASP A 268 17.22 4.72 -8.23
C ASP A 268 16.42 3.42 -8.02
N TRP A 269 16.04 2.79 -9.14
CA TRP A 269 15.34 1.51 -9.17
C TRP A 269 16.19 0.31 -8.73
N THR A 270 17.47 0.52 -8.36
CA THR A 270 18.35 -0.51 -7.78
C THR A 270 18.38 -0.49 -6.25
N LYS A 271 17.90 0.58 -5.59
CA LYS A 271 17.72 0.62 -4.13
C LYS A 271 16.73 -0.46 -3.67
N ARG A 272 17.02 -1.09 -2.53
CA ARG A 272 16.26 -2.23 -2.00
C ARG A 272 15.05 -1.78 -1.16
N GLY A 273 14.10 -1.05 -1.77
CA GLY A 273 12.97 -0.45 -1.04
C GLY A 273 11.67 -1.27 -0.96
N PHE A 274 11.56 -2.41 -1.66
CA PHE A 274 10.35 -3.24 -1.68
C PHE A 274 10.44 -4.37 -0.66
N LEU A 275 9.40 -4.50 0.17
CA LEU A 275 9.35 -5.41 1.33
C LEU A 275 8.48 -6.65 1.07
N ARG A 276 8.98 -7.80 1.55
CA ARG A 276 8.16 -8.96 1.93
C ARG A 276 8.46 -9.30 3.39
N ALA A 277 7.43 -9.43 4.20
CA ALA A 277 7.56 -9.73 5.62
C ALA A 277 6.69 -10.91 6.05
N CYS A 278 7.13 -11.61 7.11
CA CYS A 278 6.39 -12.66 7.77
C CYS A 278 6.48 -12.48 9.29
N ASN A 279 5.33 -12.44 9.97
CA ASN A 279 5.24 -12.30 11.43
C ASN A 279 4.59 -13.57 12.01
N ASP A 280 5.30 -14.31 12.86
CA ASP A 280 4.72 -15.39 13.68
C ASP A 280 4.48 -14.92 15.13
N HIS A 281 4.12 -15.81 16.06
CA HIS A 281 3.84 -15.46 17.46
C HIS A 281 5.04 -14.92 18.27
N ARG A 282 6.27 -14.94 17.72
CA ARG A 282 7.50 -14.42 18.34
C ARG A 282 8.30 -13.53 17.38
N TYR A 283 8.52 -13.96 16.15
CA TYR A 283 9.45 -13.33 15.23
C TYR A 283 8.78 -12.43 14.20
N THR A 284 9.46 -11.32 13.91
CA THR A 284 9.22 -10.48 12.73
C THR A 284 10.38 -10.66 11.76
N PHE A 285 10.11 -11.27 10.61
CA PHE A 285 11.05 -11.41 9.50
C PHE A 285 10.70 -10.47 8.36
N GLY A 286 11.71 -9.86 7.74
CA GLY A 286 11.57 -9.08 6.52
C GLY A 286 12.73 -9.30 5.55
N ARG A 287 12.42 -9.22 4.26
CA ARG A 287 13.41 -9.10 3.19
C ARG A 287 13.08 -7.91 2.29
N TYR A 288 14.11 -7.12 2.00
CA TYR A 288 14.09 -5.92 1.19
C TYR A 288 14.83 -6.13 -0.13
N PHE A 289 14.21 -5.80 -1.26
CA PHE A 289 14.79 -6.00 -2.59
C PHE A 289 14.47 -4.85 -3.54
N ALA A 290 15.20 -4.81 -4.66
CA ALA A 290 15.05 -3.78 -5.68
C ALA A 290 13.87 -4.06 -6.62
N PRO A 291 13.11 -3.04 -7.07
CA PRO A 291 12.04 -3.20 -8.06
C PRO A 291 12.48 -3.89 -9.35
N LEU A 292 13.72 -3.69 -9.80
CA LEU A 292 14.30 -4.37 -10.98
C LEU A 292 14.78 -5.80 -10.70
N ALA A 293 14.86 -6.22 -9.43
CA ALA A 293 15.29 -7.56 -9.02
C ALA A 293 14.34 -8.17 -7.96
N PRO A 294 13.06 -8.45 -8.29
CA PRO A 294 12.06 -9.05 -7.41
C PRO A 294 12.30 -10.56 -7.21
N ASN A 295 13.50 -10.86 -6.73
CA ASN A 295 14.08 -12.19 -6.61
C ASN A 295 13.30 -13.07 -5.63
N ARG A 296 13.46 -14.40 -5.77
CA ARG A 296 12.78 -15.42 -4.96
C ARG A 296 13.81 -16.43 -4.47
N PRO A 297 14.51 -16.13 -3.36
CA PRO A 297 15.66 -16.93 -2.96
C PRO A 297 15.19 -18.28 -2.40
N HIS A 298 15.77 -19.34 -2.96
CA HIS A 298 15.52 -20.74 -2.64
C HIS A 298 16.44 -21.27 -1.55
N SER A 299 17.53 -20.55 -1.24
CA SER A 299 18.45 -20.81 -0.14
C SER A 299 18.65 -19.58 0.75
N VAL A 300 19.23 -19.78 1.94
CA VAL A 300 19.59 -18.66 2.85
C VAL A 300 20.70 -17.80 2.24
N ASP A 301 21.67 -18.38 1.53
CA ASP A 301 22.75 -17.61 0.91
C ASP A 301 22.26 -16.78 -0.28
N GLU A 302 21.34 -17.28 -1.10
CA GLU A 302 20.65 -16.47 -2.13
C GLU A 302 19.86 -15.31 -1.49
N LEU A 303 19.24 -15.54 -0.33
CA LEU A 303 18.48 -14.52 0.39
C LEU A 303 19.38 -13.35 0.78
N PHE A 304 20.49 -13.62 1.49
CA PHE A 304 21.44 -12.58 1.89
C PHE A 304 22.21 -11.96 0.71
N ALA A 305 22.45 -12.70 -0.38
CA ALA A 305 23.08 -12.14 -1.58
C ALA A 305 22.21 -11.08 -2.27
N HIS A 306 20.89 -11.31 -2.35
CA HIS A 306 19.98 -10.52 -3.19
C HIS A 306 18.97 -9.66 -2.43
N ASN A 307 19.00 -9.66 -1.09
CA ASN A 307 18.09 -8.90 -0.24
C ASN A 307 18.83 -8.32 0.97
N ASP A 308 18.32 -7.20 1.51
CA ASP A 308 18.66 -6.79 2.86
C ASP A 308 17.67 -7.48 3.81
N VAL A 309 18.17 -8.12 4.86
CA VAL A 309 17.39 -9.06 5.68
C VAL A 309 17.28 -8.54 7.11
N VAL A 310 16.07 -8.61 7.66
CA VAL A 310 15.77 -8.24 9.05
C VAL A 310 15.08 -9.39 9.77
N LEU A 311 15.48 -9.61 11.02
CA LEU A 311 14.84 -10.56 11.92
C LEU A 311 14.83 -9.97 13.34
N TYR A 312 13.65 -9.74 13.90
CA TYR A 312 13.46 -9.26 15.26
C TYR A 312 12.71 -10.30 16.10
N ASP A 313 13.08 -10.44 17.37
CA ASP A 313 12.46 -11.35 18.33
C ASP A 313 11.62 -10.53 19.32
N ARG A 314 10.31 -10.45 19.08
CA ARG A 314 9.40 -9.57 19.83
C ARG A 314 9.16 -10.02 21.28
N GLN A 315 9.76 -11.14 21.73
CA GLN A 315 9.69 -11.60 23.12
C GLN A 315 10.90 -11.14 23.94
N GLU A 316 12.11 -11.20 23.37
CA GLU A 316 13.35 -10.73 24.03
C GLU A 316 13.66 -9.26 23.71
N ASP A 317 13.18 -8.76 22.58
CA ASP A 317 13.37 -7.41 22.03
C ASP A 317 12.02 -6.88 21.49
N PRO A 318 11.07 -6.54 22.40
CA PRO A 318 9.75 -6.04 22.01
C PRO A 318 9.79 -4.66 21.35
N ALA A 319 10.90 -3.93 21.48
CA ALA A 319 11.16 -2.65 20.82
C ALA A 319 11.87 -2.81 19.46
N GLN A 320 12.12 -4.05 19.01
CA GLN A 320 12.65 -4.41 17.69
C GLN A 320 13.95 -3.69 17.28
N MET A 321 14.82 -3.37 18.24
CA MET A 321 16.05 -2.61 18.01
C MET A 321 17.24 -3.49 17.57
N ARG A 322 17.20 -4.80 17.81
CA ARG A 322 18.32 -5.72 17.57
C ARG A 322 18.02 -6.69 16.42
N ASN A 323 18.42 -6.30 15.21
CA ASN A 323 18.33 -7.13 14.02
C ASN A 323 19.22 -8.39 14.12
N LEU A 324 18.61 -9.53 14.42
CA LEU A 324 19.27 -10.83 14.54
C LEU A 324 19.83 -11.35 13.22
N ALA A 325 19.27 -10.93 12.07
CA ALA A 325 19.70 -11.42 10.76
C ALA A 325 21.12 -10.96 10.38
N ALA A 326 21.65 -9.92 11.03
CA ALA A 326 23.03 -9.47 10.87
C ALA A 326 24.06 -10.45 11.46
N ASP A 327 23.68 -11.29 12.42
CA ASP A 327 24.55 -12.28 13.05
C ASP A 327 24.37 -13.68 12.40
N PRO A 328 25.41 -14.25 11.78
CA PRO A 328 25.37 -15.59 11.18
C PRO A 328 24.88 -16.70 12.12
N ALA A 329 25.01 -16.58 13.44
CA ALA A 329 24.52 -17.55 14.40
C ALA A 329 22.98 -17.74 14.32
N HIS A 330 22.24 -16.69 13.95
CA HIS A 330 20.77 -16.72 13.87
C HIS A 330 20.24 -17.19 12.51
N ARG A 331 21.10 -17.55 11.55
CA ARG A 331 20.68 -18.03 10.20
C ARG A 331 19.69 -19.19 10.24
N GLY A 332 19.78 -20.06 11.25
CA GLY A 332 18.82 -21.17 11.46
C GLY A 332 17.38 -20.73 11.76
N LEU A 333 17.18 -19.51 12.30
CA LEU A 333 15.86 -18.91 12.53
C LEU A 333 15.28 -18.28 11.25
N VAL A 334 16.14 -17.86 10.33
CA VAL A 334 15.74 -17.19 9.07
C VAL A 334 15.12 -18.18 8.07
N GLU A 335 15.64 -19.40 7.97
CA GLU A 335 15.23 -20.38 6.95
C GLU A 335 13.75 -20.80 7.02
N PRO A 336 13.14 -21.08 8.20
CA PRO A 336 11.70 -21.36 8.30
C PRO A 336 10.84 -20.15 7.94
N LEU A 337 11.24 -18.94 8.31
CA LEU A 337 10.49 -17.70 8.06
C LEU A 337 10.53 -17.31 6.57
N GLN A 338 11.68 -17.47 5.91
CA GLN A 338 11.81 -17.29 4.46
C GLN A 338 10.93 -18.26 3.66
N ARG A 339 10.76 -19.51 4.09
CA ARG A 339 9.83 -20.46 3.44
C ARG A 339 8.38 -19.99 3.46
N HIS A 340 7.96 -19.35 4.55
CA HIS A 340 6.64 -18.74 4.71
C HIS A 340 6.51 -17.45 3.89
N ALA A 341 7.49 -16.54 3.98
CA ALA A 341 7.51 -15.30 3.18
C ALA A 341 7.40 -15.57 1.66
N GLY A 342 8.13 -16.58 1.16
CA GLY A 342 8.04 -17.02 -0.23
C GLY A 342 6.67 -17.56 -0.67
N ALA A 343 5.71 -17.75 0.25
CA ALA A 343 4.32 -18.06 -0.11
C ALA A 343 3.59 -16.86 -0.74
N VAL A 344 3.95 -15.63 -0.37
CA VAL A 344 3.43 -14.40 -1.01
C VAL A 344 3.76 -14.39 -2.50
N ASP A 345 5.02 -14.70 -2.82
CA ASP A 345 5.52 -14.65 -4.19
C ASP A 345 4.88 -15.73 -5.07
N ARG A 346 4.54 -16.89 -4.49
CA ARG A 346 3.74 -17.95 -5.13
C ARG A 346 2.27 -17.57 -5.34
N CYS A 347 1.75 -16.60 -4.59
CA CYS A 347 0.38 -16.10 -4.76
C CYS A 347 0.26 -15.18 -5.98
N GLY A 348 1.25 -14.29 -6.18
CA GLY A 348 1.33 -13.39 -7.33
C GLY A 348 1.54 -14.07 -8.70
N ASP A 349 1.83 -15.37 -8.73
CA ASP A 349 1.96 -16.14 -9.98
C ASP A 349 0.66 -16.76 -10.45
N ARG A 350 -0.26 -17.13 -9.55
CA ARG A 350 -1.51 -17.80 -9.96
C ARG A 350 -2.39 -16.87 -10.79
N HIS A 351 -2.36 -15.56 -10.55
CA HIS A 351 -3.04 -14.58 -11.40
C HIS A 351 -2.36 -14.32 -12.75
N ARG A 352 -1.03 -14.52 -12.87
CA ARG A 352 -0.33 -14.47 -14.17
C ARG A 352 -0.67 -15.71 -15.01
N HIS A 353 -0.50 -16.91 -14.45
CA HIS A 353 -0.71 -18.16 -15.18
C HIS A 353 -2.19 -18.47 -15.50
N ALA A 354 -3.14 -18.09 -14.64
CA ALA A 354 -4.56 -18.31 -14.91
C ALA A 354 -5.13 -17.44 -16.04
N ARG A 355 -4.44 -16.37 -16.45
CA ARG A 355 -4.87 -15.48 -17.56
C ARG A 355 -4.04 -15.66 -18.84
N LEU A 356 -2.82 -16.19 -18.76
CA LEU A 356 -2.01 -16.55 -19.93
C LEU A 356 -2.42 -17.90 -20.54
N GLY A 357 -3.69 -18.00 -20.95
CA GLY A 357 -4.30 -19.17 -21.59
C GLY A 357 -3.82 -19.46 -23.03
N HIS A 358 -2.57 -19.13 -23.37
CA HIS A 358 -1.99 -19.41 -24.67
C HIS A 358 -0.87 -20.46 -24.57
N ARG A 359 -1.07 -21.58 -25.27
CA ARG A 359 -0.07 -22.64 -25.41
C ARG A 359 1.21 -22.08 -26.02
N THR A 360 2.35 -22.34 -25.40
CA THR A 360 3.67 -22.10 -25.99
C THR A 360 3.80 -22.86 -27.32
N PRO A 361 4.04 -22.19 -28.45
CA PRO A 361 4.33 -22.88 -29.71
C PRO A 361 5.68 -23.59 -29.62
N THR A 362 5.74 -24.85 -30.07
CA THR A 362 7.04 -25.53 -30.25
C THR A 362 7.77 -24.98 -31.47
N PRO A 363 9.11 -25.16 -31.60
CA PRO A 363 9.92 -24.49 -32.64
C PRO A 363 9.52 -24.73 -34.09
N ALA A 364 8.67 -25.72 -34.39
CA ALA A 364 8.15 -25.98 -35.73
C ALA A 364 7.14 -24.93 -36.25
N GLY A 365 6.58 -24.07 -35.38
CA GLY A 365 5.47 -23.18 -35.74
C GLY A 365 5.80 -21.98 -36.63
N LEU A 366 7.07 -21.55 -36.72
CA LEU A 366 7.44 -20.26 -37.34
C LEU A 366 7.56 -20.27 -38.87
N ALA A 367 7.42 -21.42 -39.53
CA ALA A 367 7.79 -21.60 -40.94
C ALA A 367 6.72 -21.17 -41.98
N HIS A 368 5.51 -20.75 -41.60
CA HIS A 368 4.37 -20.67 -42.53
C HIS A 368 3.80 -19.26 -42.85
N LEU A 369 4.21 -18.19 -42.16
CA LEU A 369 3.61 -16.85 -42.32
C LEU A 369 4.40 -15.87 -43.21
N ALA A 370 5.37 -16.36 -44.00
CA ALA A 370 6.19 -15.56 -44.91
C ALA A 370 5.71 -15.55 -46.39
N ARG A 371 4.43 -15.89 -46.67
CA ARG A 371 3.91 -15.99 -48.06
C ARG A 371 2.47 -15.49 -48.24
N ARG A 372 2.29 -14.18 -48.40
CA ARG A 372 1.25 -13.52 -49.24
C ARG A 372 1.37 -11.99 -49.12
N HIS A 373 1.98 -11.34 -50.11
CA HIS A 373 1.60 -10.05 -50.71
C HIS A 373 2.69 -9.59 -51.68
N ARG A 374 2.53 -9.83 -52.99
CA ARG A 374 3.37 -9.25 -54.04
C ARG A 374 2.71 -9.32 -55.43
N THR A 375 2.11 -8.21 -55.84
CA THR A 375 1.71 -7.82 -57.21
C THR A 375 1.53 -6.31 -57.16
N ASP A 376 2.08 -5.46 -58.03
CA ASP A 376 3.01 -5.67 -59.17
C ASP A 376 4.25 -4.74 -58.93
N ARG A 377 4.99 -4.04 -59.82
CA ARG A 377 5.12 -3.90 -61.29
C ARG A 377 6.63 -3.61 -61.60
N PRO A 378 7.24 -4.07 -62.70
CA PRO A 378 8.70 -4.25 -62.76
C PRO A 378 9.50 -3.25 -63.62
N ARG A 379 10.81 -3.12 -63.33
CA ARG A 379 11.95 -3.32 -64.26
C ARG A 379 13.33 -3.18 -63.56
N SER A 380 14.38 -3.79 -64.14
CA SER A 380 15.75 -3.98 -63.59
C SER A 380 16.82 -3.30 -64.52
N PRO A 381 18.18 -3.45 -64.38
CA PRO A 381 19.05 -4.21 -63.43
C PRO A 381 20.01 -3.26 -62.64
N ALA A 382 21.34 -3.39 -62.37
CA ALA A 382 22.45 -4.32 -62.71
C ALA A 382 23.72 -4.11 -61.82
N VAL A 383 24.75 -4.98 -61.96
CA VAL A 383 26.23 -4.78 -61.69
C VAL A 383 26.66 -4.56 -60.20
N LEU A 384 27.47 -5.36 -59.46
CA LEU A 384 28.73 -6.16 -59.63
C LEU A 384 30.05 -5.33 -59.42
N THR A 385 31.16 -5.72 -58.74
CA THR A 385 31.57 -6.98 -58.02
C THR A 385 32.83 -6.85 -57.11
N ALA A 386 32.79 -7.44 -55.88
CA ALA A 386 33.83 -8.31 -55.24
C ALA A 386 35.22 -7.70 -54.72
N PRO A 387 36.28 -8.48 -54.31
CA PRO A 387 36.66 -8.63 -52.87
C PRO A 387 38.21 -8.71 -52.52
N HIS A 388 38.59 -9.47 -51.46
CA HIS A 388 39.93 -9.82 -50.88
C HIS A 388 40.47 -8.89 -49.74
N THR A 389 41.43 -9.22 -48.83
CA THR A 389 42.41 -10.34 -48.64
C THR A 389 42.69 -10.64 -47.12
N ALA A 390 43.74 -11.39 -46.70
CA ALA A 390 44.09 -11.78 -45.30
C ALA A 390 45.63 -12.05 -45.08
N PRO A 391 46.13 -12.78 -44.03
CA PRO A 391 46.56 -12.32 -42.68
C PRO A 391 48.08 -12.55 -42.35
N PRO A 392 48.59 -12.23 -41.12
CA PRO A 392 48.91 -13.29 -40.11
C PRO A 392 48.68 -12.89 -38.61
N THR A 393 49.48 -13.39 -37.63
CA THR A 393 49.00 -13.88 -36.30
C THR A 393 49.56 -13.26 -34.99
N ILE A 394 48.66 -13.00 -34.00
CA ILE A 394 48.62 -13.44 -32.56
C ILE A 394 49.80 -13.07 -31.59
N PRO A 395 49.62 -12.79 -30.26
CA PRO A 395 48.41 -12.54 -29.43
C PRO A 395 48.42 -11.22 -28.59
N ALA A 396 47.24 -10.74 -28.18
CA ALA A 396 47.04 -9.94 -26.94
C ALA A 396 45.56 -9.95 -26.47
N ALA A 397 45.35 -9.75 -25.16
CA ALA A 397 44.12 -9.52 -24.36
C ALA A 397 42.70 -9.58 -24.99
N PRO A 398 41.68 -10.13 -24.27
CA PRO A 398 40.28 -9.94 -24.66
C PRO A 398 39.88 -8.46 -24.56
N ALA A 399 39.27 -7.93 -25.62
CA ALA A 399 38.89 -6.53 -25.74
C ALA A 399 37.58 -6.18 -25.02
N ALA A 400 37.31 -4.88 -24.88
CA ALA A 400 36.11 -4.35 -24.24
C ALA A 400 34.82 -4.82 -24.93
N ALA A 401 33.77 -5.04 -24.12
CA ALA A 401 32.41 -5.22 -24.62
C ALA A 401 31.82 -3.88 -25.09
N ASP A 402 31.07 -3.92 -26.18
CA ASP A 402 30.49 -2.76 -26.86
C ASP A 402 29.45 -2.03 -25.98
N THR A 403 29.82 -0.87 -25.44
CA THR A 403 28.91 0.02 -24.69
C THR A 403 28.06 0.88 -25.63
N SER A 404 27.24 0.24 -26.46
CA SER A 404 26.23 0.93 -27.27
C SER A 404 25.07 1.39 -26.38
N LEU A 405 25.01 2.71 -26.14
CA LEU A 405 24.01 3.39 -25.30
C LEU A 405 22.56 3.01 -25.69
N HIS A 406 21.95 2.12 -24.90
CA HIS A 406 20.52 1.84 -24.96
C HIS A 406 19.75 2.81 -24.05
N SER A 407 18.70 3.43 -24.59
CA SER A 407 17.97 4.48 -23.90
C SER A 407 16.95 3.92 -22.91
N GLY A 408 17.15 4.17 -21.61
CA GLY A 408 16.27 3.74 -20.51
C GLY A 408 14.82 4.22 -20.57
N ALA A 409 14.43 4.99 -21.61
CA ALA A 409 13.02 5.22 -21.95
C ALA A 409 12.24 3.91 -22.17
N GLY A 410 12.91 2.85 -22.67
CA GLY A 410 12.30 1.52 -22.84
C GLY A 410 11.80 0.93 -21.51
N GLU A 411 12.65 0.91 -20.49
CA GLU A 411 12.40 0.20 -19.22
C GLU A 411 11.27 0.82 -18.39
N LEU A 412 11.18 2.16 -18.34
CA LEU A 412 10.06 2.85 -17.67
C LEU A 412 8.74 2.68 -18.43
N GLY A 413 8.79 2.74 -19.77
CA GLY A 413 7.64 2.39 -20.60
C GLY A 413 7.19 0.95 -20.37
N GLU A 414 8.14 0.03 -20.23
CA GLU A 414 7.85 -1.37 -19.92
C GLU A 414 7.24 -1.51 -18.53
N ALA A 415 7.83 -0.93 -17.48
CA ALA A 415 7.32 -0.99 -16.10
C ALA A 415 5.90 -0.42 -15.96
N ILE A 416 5.63 0.77 -16.54
CA ILE A 416 4.28 1.35 -16.57
C ILE A 416 3.32 0.43 -17.35
N SER A 417 3.79 -0.19 -18.44
CA SER A 417 2.98 -1.17 -19.18
C SER A 417 2.74 -2.48 -18.41
N TRP A 418 3.65 -2.89 -17.51
CA TRP A 418 3.44 -4.02 -16.60
C TRP A 418 2.38 -3.70 -15.55
N PHE A 419 2.42 -2.52 -14.91
CA PHE A 419 1.37 -2.10 -13.98
C PHE A 419 0.01 -1.94 -14.68
N ARG A 420 -0.04 -1.36 -15.88
CA ARG A 420 -1.29 -1.28 -16.68
C ARG A 420 -1.82 -2.66 -17.04
N ARG A 421 -0.98 -3.58 -17.56
CA ARG A 421 -1.35 -4.98 -17.82
C ARG A 421 -1.88 -5.69 -16.56
N ALA A 422 -1.33 -5.40 -15.38
CA ALA A 422 -1.82 -5.97 -14.12
C ALA A 422 -3.20 -5.41 -13.72
N ALA A 423 -3.43 -4.10 -13.84
CA ALA A 423 -4.73 -3.48 -13.56
C ALA A 423 -5.82 -3.88 -14.58
N ASP A 424 -5.48 -3.99 -15.87
CA ASP A 424 -6.38 -4.54 -16.90
C ASP A 424 -6.71 -6.02 -16.64
N ALA A 425 -5.75 -6.77 -16.09
CA ALA A 425 -5.94 -8.12 -15.56
C ALA A 425 -6.66 -8.15 -14.19
N GLY A 426 -7.16 -7.02 -13.69
CA GLY A 426 -7.95 -6.93 -12.47
C GLY A 426 -7.19 -7.18 -11.17
N ASP A 427 -5.87 -6.97 -11.15
CA ASP A 427 -5.09 -7.02 -9.91
C ASP A 427 -5.43 -5.81 -9.02
N ALA A 428 -5.88 -6.07 -7.80
CA ALA A 428 -6.35 -5.03 -6.88
C ALA A 428 -5.24 -4.08 -6.40
N GLY A 429 -4.00 -4.54 -6.29
CA GLY A 429 -2.86 -3.72 -5.92
C GLY A 429 -2.46 -2.78 -7.05
N ALA A 430 -2.38 -3.30 -8.29
CA ALA A 430 -2.12 -2.49 -9.47
C ALA A 430 -3.26 -1.49 -9.76
N LEU A 431 -4.52 -1.88 -9.56
CA LEU A 431 -5.69 -0.99 -9.64
C LEU A 431 -5.59 0.16 -8.63
N HIS A 432 -5.25 -0.12 -7.36
CA HIS A 432 -5.08 0.91 -6.33
C HIS A 432 -3.88 1.83 -6.59
N GLY A 433 -2.75 1.27 -7.04
CA GLY A 433 -1.55 2.04 -7.41
C GLY A 433 -1.82 2.98 -8.58
N LEU A 434 -2.42 2.49 -9.66
CA LEU A 434 -2.81 3.33 -10.80
C LEU A 434 -3.96 4.28 -10.49
N ALA A 435 -4.77 4.02 -9.46
CA ALA A 435 -5.77 4.96 -8.95
C ALA A 435 -5.19 6.08 -8.05
N LYS A 436 -3.96 5.96 -7.54
CA LYS A 436 -3.20 7.05 -6.91
C LYS A 436 -2.41 7.90 -7.90
N CYS A 437 -1.95 7.30 -9.00
CA CYS A 437 -1.26 7.96 -10.10
C CYS A 437 -1.94 9.21 -10.76
N PRO A 438 -3.28 9.43 -10.74
CA PRO A 438 -3.90 10.56 -11.44
C PRO A 438 -3.61 11.94 -10.85
N MET A 439 -2.98 12.03 -9.67
CA MET A 439 -2.54 13.29 -9.08
C MET A 439 -1.55 14.02 -10.01
N ASP A 440 -0.49 13.34 -10.45
CA ASP A 440 0.75 13.98 -10.95
C ASP A 440 0.72 14.51 -12.38
N THR A 441 -0.43 14.51 -13.06
CA THR A 441 -0.52 14.96 -14.48
C THR A 441 -1.55 16.03 -14.76
N GLY A 442 -2.48 16.32 -13.84
CA GLY A 442 -3.53 17.34 -14.03
C GLY A 442 -4.45 17.12 -15.24
N ASN A 443 -4.42 15.94 -15.87
CA ASN A 443 -5.10 15.66 -17.13
C ASN A 443 -6.53 15.13 -16.90
N PRO A 444 -7.60 15.85 -17.32
CA PRO A 444 -8.98 15.45 -17.04
C PRO A 444 -9.38 14.07 -17.56
N CYS A 445 -8.75 13.59 -18.64
CA CYS A 445 -9.05 12.28 -19.22
C CYS A 445 -8.72 11.11 -18.27
N VAL A 446 -7.74 11.27 -17.39
CA VAL A 446 -7.29 10.22 -16.46
C VAL A 446 -8.26 10.08 -15.27
N VAL A 447 -9.05 11.12 -14.95
CA VAL A 447 -10.04 11.07 -13.87
C VAL A 447 -11.23 10.17 -14.24
N GLU A 448 -11.73 10.25 -15.47
CA GLU A 448 -12.76 9.32 -15.96
C GLU A 448 -12.22 7.88 -16.09
N GLU A 449 -10.94 7.70 -16.44
CA GLU A 449 -10.28 6.39 -16.45
C GLU A 449 -10.16 5.79 -15.03
N ALA A 450 -9.72 6.58 -14.05
CA ALA A 450 -9.63 6.15 -12.65
C ALA A 450 -11.01 5.87 -12.05
N LEU A 451 -12.01 6.73 -12.30
CA LEU A 451 -13.40 6.48 -11.92
C LEU A 451 -13.97 5.24 -12.61
N THR A 452 -13.59 4.97 -13.86
CA THR A 452 -13.97 3.73 -14.57
C THR A 452 -13.34 2.50 -13.93
N HIS A 453 -12.10 2.56 -13.46
CA HIS A 453 -11.48 1.46 -12.71
C HIS A 453 -12.12 1.24 -11.33
N TYR A 454 -12.42 2.30 -10.57
CA TYR A 454 -13.23 2.19 -9.34
C TYR A 454 -14.64 1.62 -9.60
N ARG A 455 -15.33 2.08 -10.64
CA ARG A 455 -16.65 1.58 -11.06
C ARG A 455 -16.59 0.10 -11.50
N ARG A 456 -15.53 -0.32 -12.22
CA ARG A 456 -15.29 -1.72 -12.61
C ARG A 456 -15.03 -2.61 -11.39
N ALA A 457 -14.21 -2.16 -10.43
CA ALA A 457 -13.99 -2.87 -9.18
C ALA A 457 -15.30 -3.05 -8.40
N ALA A 458 -16.07 -1.97 -8.18
CA ALA A 458 -17.36 -2.02 -7.51
C ALA A 458 -18.38 -2.91 -8.25
N ALA A 459 -18.46 -2.83 -9.58
CA ALA A 459 -19.37 -3.68 -10.37
C ALA A 459 -18.98 -5.17 -10.34
N SER A 460 -17.69 -5.50 -10.20
CA SER A 460 -17.21 -6.89 -10.07
C SER A 460 -17.51 -7.53 -8.70
N ALA A 461 -17.83 -6.72 -7.68
CA ALA A 461 -18.13 -7.18 -6.32
C ALA A 461 -19.61 -7.56 -6.08
N GLY A 462 -20.48 -7.41 -7.09
CA GLY A 462 -21.93 -7.42 -6.89
C GLY A 462 -22.49 -6.05 -6.51
N SER A 463 -23.81 -5.90 -6.50
CA SER A 463 -24.46 -4.59 -6.57
C SER A 463 -24.46 -3.80 -5.25
N ILE A 464 -23.37 -3.10 -4.96
CA ILE A 464 -23.32 -2.07 -3.90
C ILE A 464 -23.51 -0.68 -4.54
N ARG A 465 -24.65 -0.03 -4.24
CA ARG A 465 -24.89 1.38 -4.64
C ARG A 465 -24.13 2.33 -3.71
N VAL A 466 -22.86 2.60 -4.01
CA VAL A 466 -22.06 3.60 -3.30
C VAL A 466 -22.53 5.02 -3.66
N THR A 467 -23.29 5.66 -2.77
CA THR A 467 -23.62 7.10 -2.90
C THR A 467 -22.55 7.97 -2.26
N THR A 468 -21.55 8.38 -3.03
CA THR A 468 -20.56 9.38 -2.61
C THR A 468 -21.19 10.78 -2.55
N ALA A 469 -21.48 11.28 -1.34
CA ALA A 469 -21.89 12.66 -1.14
C ALA A 469 -20.68 13.60 -1.20
N ALA A 470 -20.37 14.13 -2.39
CA ALA A 470 -19.30 15.09 -2.55
C ALA A 470 -19.63 16.43 -1.87
N PRO A 471 -18.69 17.07 -1.13
CA PRO A 471 -18.93 18.35 -0.50
C PRO A 471 -18.97 19.47 -1.55
N GLN A 472 -20.15 20.00 -1.85
CA GLN A 472 -20.28 21.17 -2.72
C GLN A 472 -19.71 22.42 -2.03
N GLY A 473 -18.61 22.94 -2.58
CA GLY A 473 -17.96 24.15 -2.06
C GLY A 473 -18.86 25.39 -2.17
N ARG A 474 -18.96 26.16 -1.09
CA ARG A 474 -19.69 27.44 -1.08
C ARG A 474 -18.87 28.52 -1.79
N GLY A 475 -19.37 29.05 -2.91
CA GLY A 475 -18.66 30.11 -3.65
C GLY A 475 -19.43 30.71 -4.82
N GLY A 476 -20.56 31.39 -4.56
CA GLY A 476 -21.31 32.10 -5.61
C GLY A 476 -22.47 32.93 -5.08
N ARG A 477 -22.33 34.26 -5.07
CA ARG A 477 -23.45 35.18 -4.80
C ARG A 477 -24.26 35.41 -6.08
N ALA A 478 -25.54 35.07 -6.05
CA ALA A 478 -26.55 35.61 -6.96
C ALA A 478 -27.74 36.10 -6.13
N ALA A 479 -28.22 37.31 -6.40
CA ALA A 479 -29.23 37.96 -5.56
C ALA A 479 -30.65 37.76 -6.13
N LEU A 480 -31.61 37.43 -5.27
CA LEU A 480 -33.03 37.67 -5.51
C LEU A 480 -33.62 38.46 -4.34
N ARG A 481 -34.57 39.35 -4.66
CA ARG A 481 -35.04 40.41 -3.77
C ARG A 481 -36.12 39.93 -2.81
N GLU A 482 -36.23 40.62 -1.68
CA GLU A 482 -37.47 40.65 -0.90
C GLU A 482 -38.64 41.23 -1.73
N GLY A 483 -39.85 40.76 -1.47
CA GLY A 483 -41.04 41.12 -2.22
C GLY A 483 -42.35 40.81 -1.50
N GLY A 484 -42.41 41.00 -0.18
CA GLY A 484 -43.60 40.68 0.60
C GLY A 484 -44.67 41.77 0.56
N ARG A 485 -45.94 41.40 0.32
CA ARG A 485 -47.12 42.14 0.83
C ARG A 485 -48.43 41.34 0.78
N ARG A 486 -49.00 41.12 1.98
CA ARG A 486 -50.44 41.00 2.32
C ARG A 486 -51.21 39.76 1.81
N GLY A 487 -52.13 39.21 2.60
CA GLY A 487 -52.46 39.55 3.99
C GLY A 487 -53.80 38.99 4.47
N THR A 488 -54.16 39.35 5.69
CA THR A 488 -55.48 39.19 6.33
C THR A 488 -55.66 40.38 7.31
N PRO A 489 -56.90 40.72 7.72
CA PRO A 489 -57.28 42.09 8.09
C PRO A 489 -56.63 42.62 9.39
#